data_AF-A0A239BK08-F1
#
_entry.id   AF-A0A239BK08-F1
#
_cell.length_a   1.000
_cell.length_b   1.000
_cell.length_c   1.000
_cell.angle_alpha   90.00
_cell.angle_beta   90.00
_cell.angle_gamma   90.00
#
_symmetry.space_group_name_H-M   'P 1'
#
loop_
_entity.id
_entity.type
_entity.pdbx_description
1 polymer ?
#
loop_
_entity_poly.entity_id
_entity_poly.type
_entity_poly.pdbx_seq_one_letter_code
_entity_poly.pdbx_strand_id
1 'polypeptide(L)'
;MAAAFAVLRRLLPPRPAYVVGFAVYWAGWCLGFPLWVLGPRGVARVLRAGRRPGPVDVAILAFPVAGAVGAALLPDRRLVDGQVAAVMAGTAAVNAVGEEVLWRGLFLAEFPDDVVRGALWPLAGFTAWHLAPQLVLPSSRGRAGFLLGAAVVGAASTAVAWRTGGLRSVLLPHVLTDACGVRVARFWLGR
;
A
#
# COMPACT_ATOMS: atom_id res chain seq x y z
N MET A 1 8.59 11.54 -3.92
CA MET A 1 9.21 10.49 -3.07
C MET A 1 10.47 9.85 -3.67
N ALA A 2 10.53 9.49 -4.96
CA ALA A 2 11.73 8.86 -5.53
C ALA A 2 13.03 9.66 -5.32
N ALA A 3 12.98 10.98 -5.47
CA ALA A 3 14.12 11.86 -5.17
C ALA A 3 14.53 11.79 -3.69
N ALA A 4 13.58 11.78 -2.76
CA ALA A 4 13.86 11.65 -1.33
C ALA A 4 14.56 10.30 -1.04
N PHE A 5 14.06 9.18 -1.56
CA PHE A 5 14.74 7.89 -1.42
C PHE A 5 16.12 7.88 -2.08
N ALA A 6 16.28 8.52 -3.25
CA ALA A 6 17.57 8.61 -3.94
C ALA A 6 18.61 9.40 -3.14
N VAL A 7 18.20 10.49 -2.48
CA VAL A 7 19.05 11.29 -1.58
C VAL A 7 19.35 10.52 -0.30
N LEU A 8 18.33 9.96 0.36
CA LEU A 8 18.50 9.19 1.60
C LEU A 8 19.46 8.01 1.43
N ARG A 9 19.41 7.30 0.30
CA ARG A 9 20.36 6.20 0.02
C ARG A 9 21.82 6.66 -0.08
N ARG A 10 22.05 7.93 -0.45
CA ARG A 10 23.40 8.50 -0.54
C ARG A 10 23.91 8.96 0.83
N LEU A 11 23.00 9.35 1.72
CA LEU A 11 23.33 9.93 3.03
C LEU A 11 23.34 8.92 4.16
N LEU A 12 22.57 7.84 4.05
CA LEU A 12 22.33 6.89 5.12
C LEU A 12 22.61 5.45 4.66
N PRO A 13 22.95 4.53 5.59
CA PRO A 13 22.95 3.10 5.29
C PRO A 13 21.56 2.64 4.81
N PRO A 14 21.46 1.53 4.04
CA PRO A 14 20.23 1.13 3.37
C PRO A 14 19.01 1.02 4.30
N ARG A 15 19.17 0.40 5.48
CA ARG A 15 18.05 0.23 6.42
C ARG A 15 17.52 1.56 6.97
N PRO A 16 18.34 2.44 7.59
CA PRO A 16 17.90 3.78 7.97
C PRO A 16 17.32 4.59 6.79
N ALA A 17 17.92 4.52 5.59
CA ALA A 17 17.39 5.21 4.41
C ALA A 17 15.96 4.76 4.07
N TYR A 18 15.70 3.45 4.14
CA TYR A 18 14.38 2.87 3.91
C TYR A 18 13.38 3.29 4.99
N VAL A 19 13.76 3.16 6.26
CA VAL A 19 12.93 3.52 7.43
C VAL A 19 12.52 4.98 7.37
N VAL A 20 13.49 5.88 7.16
CA VAL A 20 13.24 7.33 7.09
C VAL A 20 12.42 7.67 5.85
N GLY A 21 12.69 7.04 4.71
CA GLY A 21 11.91 7.25 3.49
C GLY A 21 10.44 6.90 3.65
N PHE A 22 10.14 5.77 4.31
CA PHE A 22 8.78 5.38 4.65
C PHE A 22 8.16 6.28 5.72
N ALA A 23 8.91 6.69 6.75
CA ALA A 23 8.40 7.62 7.75
C ALA A 23 7.96 8.96 7.13
N VAL A 24 8.78 9.52 6.23
CA VAL A 24 8.44 10.73 5.48
C VAL A 24 7.21 10.52 4.60
N TYR A 25 7.12 9.37 3.93
CA TYR A 25 5.96 9.04 3.11
C TYR A 25 4.68 8.92 3.94
N TRP A 26 4.70 8.14 5.02
CA TRP A 26 3.53 7.92 5.86
C TRP A 26 3.07 9.19 6.56
N ALA A 27 3.99 9.93 7.19
CA ALA A 27 3.64 11.14 7.92
C ALA A 27 3.22 12.28 6.98
N GLY A 28 3.98 12.51 5.91
CA GLY A 28 3.73 13.61 4.99
C GLY A 28 2.60 13.32 4.00
N TRP A 29 2.72 12.24 3.24
CA TRP A 29 1.82 11.94 2.13
C TRP A 29 0.60 11.13 2.55
N CYS A 30 0.76 10.08 3.37
CA CYS A 30 -0.40 9.26 3.74
C CYS A 30 -1.29 9.87 4.82
N LEU A 31 -0.71 10.68 5.72
CA LEU A 31 -1.43 11.30 6.82
C LEU A 31 -1.62 12.81 6.62
N GLY A 32 -0.53 13.57 6.51
CA GLY A 32 -0.55 15.03 6.47
C GLY A 32 -1.37 15.58 5.30
N PHE A 33 -1.11 15.08 4.09
CA PHE A 33 -1.78 15.58 2.89
C PHE A 33 -3.30 15.28 2.86
N PRO A 34 -3.78 14.03 3.11
CA PRO A 34 -5.21 13.78 3.23
C PRO A 34 -5.90 14.53 4.36
N LEU A 35 -5.23 14.70 5.51
CA LEU A 35 -5.78 15.52 6.60
C LEU A 35 -5.91 16.99 6.21
N TRP A 36 -4.95 17.51 5.43
CA TRP A 36 -5.00 18.88 4.95
C TRP A 36 -6.12 19.11 3.94
N VAL A 37 -6.33 18.18 2.99
CA VAL A 37 -7.37 18.30 1.96
C VAL A 37 -8.77 17.97 2.49
N LEU A 38 -8.95 16.82 3.13
CA LEU A 38 -10.26 16.32 3.55
C LEU A 38 -10.66 16.74 4.97
N GLY A 39 -9.70 17.14 5.79
CA GLY A 39 -9.88 17.27 7.24
C GLY A 39 -10.04 15.93 7.97
N PRO A 40 -9.94 15.91 9.32
CA PRO A 40 -10.08 14.69 10.12
C PRO A 40 -11.43 13.97 9.92
N ARG A 41 -12.51 14.74 9.77
CA ARG A 41 -13.87 14.19 9.55
C ARG A 41 -14.00 13.58 8.16
N GLY A 42 -13.38 14.15 7.14
CA GLY A 42 -13.37 13.60 5.79
C GLY A 42 -12.59 12.29 5.73
N VAL A 43 -11.40 12.24 6.34
CA VAL A 43 -10.61 10.99 6.47
C VAL A 43 -11.41 9.90 7.20
N ALA A 44 -12.02 10.22 8.33
CA ALA A 44 -12.84 9.26 9.06
C ALA A 44 -14.07 8.78 8.25
N ARG A 45 -14.64 9.66 7.43
CA ARG A 45 -15.77 9.32 6.55
C ARG A 45 -15.35 8.32 5.48
N VAL A 46 -14.27 8.57 4.74
CA VAL A 46 -13.84 7.67 3.65
C VAL A 46 -13.40 6.29 4.15
N LEU A 47 -12.80 6.22 5.34
CA LEU A 47 -12.43 4.96 6.00
C LEU A 47 -13.64 4.10 6.40
N ARG A 48 -14.75 4.75 6.77
CA ARG A 48 -15.98 4.06 7.22
C ARG A 48 -16.99 3.83 6.10
N ALA A 49 -16.88 4.62 5.03
CA ALA A 49 -17.73 4.52 3.85
C ALA A 49 -17.48 3.23 3.07
N GLY A 50 -18.47 2.85 2.26
CA GLY A 50 -18.44 1.65 1.45
C GLY A 50 -19.58 0.69 1.82
N ARG A 51 -20.34 0.29 0.80
CA ARG A 51 -21.34 -0.78 0.89
C ARG A 51 -20.63 -2.13 1.09
N ARG A 52 -21.39 -3.14 1.53
CA ARG A 52 -20.85 -4.51 1.64
C ARG A 52 -20.43 -5.01 0.25
N PRO A 53 -19.24 -5.62 0.12
CA PRO A 53 -18.78 -6.16 -1.16
C PRO A 53 -19.65 -7.36 -1.57
N GLY A 54 -20.00 -7.44 -2.85
CA GLY A 54 -20.61 -8.63 -3.43
C GLY A 54 -19.59 -9.74 -3.70
N PRO A 55 -20.02 -10.95 -4.11
CA PRO A 55 -19.11 -12.07 -4.38
C PRO A 55 -18.01 -11.75 -5.40
N VAL A 56 -18.34 -10.98 -6.46
CA VAL A 56 -17.37 -10.54 -7.46
C VAL A 56 -16.32 -9.61 -6.86
N ASP A 57 -16.72 -8.69 -5.99
CA ASP A 57 -15.80 -7.75 -5.34
C ASP A 57 -14.85 -8.51 -4.39
N VAL A 58 -15.38 -9.50 -3.67
CA VAL A 58 -14.58 -10.40 -2.82
C VAL A 58 -13.57 -11.18 -3.67
N ALA A 59 -13.97 -11.72 -4.81
CA ALA A 59 -13.06 -12.44 -5.69
C ALA A 59 -11.94 -11.54 -6.24
N ILE A 60 -12.28 -10.31 -6.65
CA ILE A 60 -11.31 -9.30 -7.11
C ILE A 60 -10.30 -8.99 -6.01
N LEU A 61 -10.74 -8.82 -4.76
CA LEU A 61 -9.86 -8.52 -3.62
C LEU A 61 -9.07 -9.73 -3.13
N ALA A 62 -9.63 -10.93 -3.23
CA ALA A 62 -8.95 -12.17 -2.82
C ALA A 62 -7.81 -12.55 -3.76
N PHE A 63 -7.92 -12.21 -5.05
CA PHE A 63 -6.89 -12.50 -6.05
C PHE A 63 -5.48 -11.95 -5.70
N PRO A 64 -5.28 -10.64 -5.43
CA PRO A 64 -3.98 -10.13 -5.03
C PRO A 64 -3.49 -10.72 -3.71
N VAL A 65 -4.38 -10.99 -2.74
CA VAL A 65 -4.02 -11.63 -1.47
C VAL A 65 -3.47 -13.03 -1.72
N ALA A 66 -4.17 -13.86 -2.50
CA ALA A 66 -3.72 -15.20 -2.87
C ALA A 66 -2.39 -15.16 -3.62
N GLY A 67 -2.23 -14.20 -4.53
CA GLY A 67 -0.96 -13.95 -5.23
C GLY A 67 0.18 -13.59 -4.29
N ALA A 68 -0.05 -12.69 -3.32
CA ALA A 68 0.93 -12.29 -2.33
C ALA A 68 1.30 -13.44 -1.38
N VAL A 69 0.33 -14.25 -0.96
CA VAL A 69 0.57 -15.46 -0.16
C VAL A 69 1.42 -16.46 -0.94
N GLY A 70 1.03 -16.79 -2.16
CA GLY A 70 1.71 -17.77 -3.01
C GLY A 70 3.11 -17.34 -3.42
N ALA A 71 3.27 -16.05 -3.76
CA ALA A 71 4.54 -15.52 -4.22
C ALA A 71 5.45 -15.12 -3.06
N ALA A 72 5.00 -14.34 -2.08
CA ALA A 72 5.88 -13.77 -1.07
C ALA A 72 5.92 -14.58 0.25
N LEU A 73 4.76 -14.92 0.80
CA LEU A 73 4.70 -15.53 2.14
C LEU A 73 5.12 -17.00 2.15
N LEU A 74 4.51 -17.84 1.31
CA LEU A 74 4.74 -19.29 1.33
C LEU A 74 6.20 -19.69 1.10
N PRO A 75 6.94 -19.09 0.15
CA PRO A 75 8.35 -19.46 -0.07
C PRO A 75 9.25 -19.14 1.12
N ASP A 76 8.96 -18.04 1.84
CA ASP A 76 9.79 -17.56 2.94
C ASP A 76 9.17 -17.87 4.32
N ARG A 77 8.12 -18.70 4.40
CA ARG A 77 7.33 -18.96 5.63
C ARG A 77 8.14 -19.46 6.83
N ARG A 78 9.24 -20.18 6.57
CA ARG A 78 10.15 -20.70 7.61
C ARG A 78 10.95 -19.60 8.30
N LEU A 79 11.00 -18.41 7.72
CA LEU A 79 11.70 -17.25 8.25
C LEU A 79 10.82 -16.38 9.16
N VAL A 80 9.56 -16.75 9.35
CA VAL A 80 8.58 -16.01 10.14
C VAL A 80 8.64 -16.49 11.59
N ASP A 81 9.32 -15.71 12.43
CA ASP A 81 9.21 -15.81 13.88
C ASP A 81 8.22 -14.76 14.42
N GLY A 82 8.01 -14.73 15.74
CA GLY A 82 7.06 -13.79 16.36
C GLY A 82 7.40 -12.32 16.12
N GLN A 83 8.68 -11.95 16.05
CA GLN A 83 9.09 -10.56 15.80
C GLN A 83 8.89 -10.17 14.33
N VAL A 84 9.23 -11.07 13.41
CA VAL A 84 8.98 -10.89 11.98
C VAL A 84 7.48 -10.76 11.72
N ALA A 85 6.65 -11.62 12.32
CA ALA A 85 5.19 -11.55 12.22
C ALA A 85 4.63 -10.23 12.77
N ALA A 86 5.14 -9.76 13.92
CA ALA A 86 4.71 -8.49 14.50
C ALA A 86 5.05 -7.29 13.59
N VAL A 87 6.25 -7.27 12.99
CA VAL A 87 6.64 -6.23 12.03
C VAL A 87 5.82 -6.32 10.74
N MET A 88 5.59 -7.52 10.20
CA MET A 88 4.72 -7.73 9.04
C MET A 88 3.34 -7.13 9.29
N ALA A 89 2.69 -7.51 10.39
CA ALA A 89 1.35 -7.04 10.72
C ALA A 89 1.31 -5.52 10.98
N GLY A 90 2.24 -4.99 11.78
CA GLY A 90 2.26 -3.57 12.15
C GLY A 90 2.55 -2.66 10.96
N THR A 91 3.57 -2.97 10.17
CA THR A 91 3.92 -2.16 9.00
C THR A 91 2.86 -2.27 7.90
N ALA A 92 2.28 -3.45 7.68
CA ALA A 92 1.18 -3.62 6.74
C ALA A 92 -0.07 -2.83 7.13
N ALA A 93 -0.43 -2.83 8.42
CA ALA A 93 -1.57 -2.06 8.90
C ALA A 93 -1.39 -0.56 8.67
N VAL A 94 -0.23 -0.01 9.04
CA VAL A 94 0.08 1.42 8.84
C VAL A 94 0.13 1.77 7.36
N ASN A 95 0.83 0.96 6.56
CA ASN A 95 0.99 1.20 5.13
C ASN A 95 -0.35 1.15 4.40
N ALA A 96 -1.08 0.03 4.49
CA ALA A 96 -2.32 -0.15 3.76
C ALA A 96 -3.37 0.90 4.13
N VAL A 97 -3.53 1.24 5.41
CA VAL A 97 -4.49 2.29 5.82
C VAL A 97 -4.07 3.64 5.22
N GLY A 98 -2.80 4.02 5.37
CA GLY A 98 -2.31 5.29 4.86
C GLY A 98 -2.42 5.41 3.33
N GLU A 99 -2.04 4.36 2.61
CA GLU A 99 -2.08 4.32 1.15
C GLU A 99 -3.50 4.25 0.60
N GLU A 100 -4.42 3.54 1.24
CA GLU A 100 -5.82 3.54 0.82
C GLU A 100 -6.46 4.92 1.03
N VAL A 101 -6.14 5.62 2.13
CA VAL A 101 -6.61 7.00 2.35
C VAL A 101 -6.04 7.94 1.29
N LEU A 102 -4.74 7.89 1.02
CA LEU A 102 -4.09 8.77 0.05
C LEU A 102 -4.55 8.48 -1.39
N TRP A 103 -4.45 7.23 -1.83
CA TRP A 103 -4.61 6.91 -3.25
C TRP A 103 -6.06 6.65 -3.63
N ARG A 104 -6.93 6.22 -2.71
CA ARG A 104 -8.33 5.93 -3.07
C ARG A 104 -9.27 6.89 -2.36
N GLY A 105 -9.18 6.98 -1.04
CA GLY A 105 -10.09 7.78 -0.21
C GLY A 105 -10.15 9.24 -0.63
N LEU A 106 -8.98 9.87 -0.79
CA LEU A 106 -8.86 11.26 -1.24
C LEU A 106 -9.54 11.48 -2.60
N PHE A 107 -9.18 10.67 -3.59
CA PHE A 107 -9.64 10.87 -4.97
C PHE A 107 -11.11 10.49 -5.16
N LEU A 108 -11.60 9.48 -4.44
CA LEU A 108 -13.03 9.14 -4.40
C LEU A 108 -13.87 10.27 -3.78
N ALA A 109 -13.34 10.97 -2.77
CA ALA A 109 -14.04 12.08 -2.13
C ALA A 109 -14.06 13.34 -3.00
N GLU A 110 -12.93 13.67 -3.64
CA GLU A 110 -12.79 14.89 -4.43
C GLU A 110 -13.33 14.76 -5.86
N PHE A 111 -13.30 13.56 -6.45
CA PHE A 111 -13.66 13.31 -7.84
C PHE A 111 -14.59 12.08 -8.00
N PRO A 112 -15.76 12.05 -7.33
CA PRO A 112 -16.64 10.88 -7.32
C PRO A 112 -17.22 10.50 -8.69
N ASP A 113 -17.36 11.49 -9.59
CA ASP A 113 -18.00 11.32 -10.90
C ASP A 113 -17.02 11.35 -12.08
N ASP A 114 -15.71 11.47 -11.81
CA ASP A 114 -14.67 11.49 -12.83
C ASP A 114 -13.74 10.29 -12.67
N VAL A 115 -13.95 9.25 -13.47
CA VAL A 115 -13.16 8.02 -13.40
C VAL A 115 -11.67 8.25 -13.70
N VAL A 116 -11.33 9.25 -14.51
CA VAL A 116 -9.93 9.49 -14.88
C VAL A 116 -9.19 10.06 -13.66
N ARG A 117 -9.72 11.10 -13.04
CA ARG A 117 -9.12 11.74 -11.86
C ARG A 117 -9.32 10.93 -10.58
N GLY A 118 -10.48 10.31 -10.44
CA GLY A 118 -10.90 9.59 -9.24
C GLY A 118 -10.34 8.16 -9.14
N ALA A 119 -9.99 7.51 -10.27
CA ALA A 119 -9.55 6.12 -10.29
C ALA A 119 -8.24 5.88 -11.06
N LEU A 120 -8.13 6.36 -12.31
CA LEU A 120 -6.97 6.04 -13.16
C LEU A 120 -5.70 6.77 -12.72
N TRP A 121 -5.81 8.06 -12.43
CA TRP A 121 -4.68 8.86 -11.96
C TRP A 121 -4.09 8.34 -10.65
N PRO A 122 -4.87 8.10 -9.58
CA PRO A 122 -4.32 7.53 -8.37
C PRO A 122 -3.77 6.12 -8.56
N LEU A 123 -4.36 5.28 -9.43
CA LEU A 123 -3.81 3.96 -9.73
C LEU A 123 -2.41 4.07 -10.37
N ALA A 124 -2.25 4.97 -11.34
CA ALA A 124 -0.96 5.24 -11.96
C ALA A 124 0.04 5.77 -10.93
N GLY A 125 -0.37 6.70 -10.08
CA GLY A 125 0.44 7.26 -8.99
C GLY A 125 0.88 6.22 -7.96
N PHE A 126 -0.06 5.38 -7.49
CA PHE A 126 0.21 4.26 -6.60
C PHE A 126 1.23 3.30 -7.22
N THR A 127 1.00 2.88 -8.46
CA THR A 127 1.91 1.97 -9.16
C THR A 127 3.30 2.59 -9.33
N ALA A 128 3.39 3.84 -9.78
CA ALA A 128 4.66 4.52 -9.99
C ALA A 128 5.40 4.80 -8.68
N TRP A 129 4.69 5.08 -7.58
CA TRP A 129 5.29 5.32 -6.27
C TRP A 129 6.17 4.13 -5.82
N HIS A 130 5.79 2.90 -6.16
CA HIS A 130 6.54 1.69 -5.84
C HIS A 130 7.95 1.63 -6.47
N LEU A 131 8.27 2.51 -7.43
CA LEU A 131 9.65 2.70 -7.90
C LEU A 131 10.57 3.28 -6.83
N ALA A 132 10.05 4.10 -5.92
CA ALA A 132 10.85 4.80 -4.90
C ALA A 132 11.51 3.85 -3.89
N PRO A 133 10.78 2.96 -3.18
CA PRO A 133 11.40 2.04 -2.22
C PRO A 133 12.37 1.05 -2.88
N GLN A 134 12.14 0.71 -4.15
CA GLN A 134 13.01 -0.15 -4.96
C GLN A 134 14.41 0.45 -5.23
N LEU A 135 14.62 1.74 -4.97
CA LEU A 135 15.95 2.37 -5.04
C LEU A 135 16.88 1.98 -3.88
N VAL A 136 16.30 1.48 -2.78
CA VAL A 136 17.01 1.11 -1.55
C VAL A 136 16.94 -0.39 -1.31
N LEU A 137 15.75 -0.99 -1.46
CA LEU A 137 15.54 -2.43 -1.30
C LEU A 137 14.90 -3.02 -2.56
N PRO A 138 15.71 -3.46 -3.54
CA PRO A 138 15.20 -4.10 -4.74
C PRO A 138 14.46 -5.41 -4.45
N SER A 139 13.36 -5.65 -5.14
CA SER A 139 12.60 -6.90 -5.08
C SER A 139 13.39 -8.05 -5.70
N SER A 140 13.34 -9.22 -5.06
CA SER A 140 13.88 -10.46 -5.63
C SER A 140 13.20 -10.90 -6.93
N ARG A 141 12.02 -10.34 -7.23
CA ARG A 141 11.27 -10.57 -8.49
C ARG A 141 11.62 -9.58 -9.59
N GLY A 142 12.60 -8.72 -9.35
CA GLY A 142 12.91 -7.60 -10.22
C GLY A 142 11.86 -6.48 -10.16
N ARG A 143 12.22 -5.33 -10.75
CA ARG A 143 11.40 -4.12 -10.72
C ARG A 143 10.07 -4.30 -11.46
N ALA A 144 10.08 -4.90 -12.64
CA ALA A 144 8.89 -5.08 -13.45
C ALA A 144 7.85 -5.98 -12.75
N GLY A 145 8.29 -7.12 -12.21
CA GLY A 145 7.40 -8.02 -11.46
C GLY A 145 6.81 -7.36 -10.21
N PHE A 146 7.59 -6.52 -9.51
CA PHE A 146 7.10 -5.75 -8.37
C PHE A 146 6.06 -4.70 -8.76
N LEU A 147 6.30 -3.94 -9.82
CA LEU A 147 5.34 -2.95 -10.32
C LEU A 147 4.07 -3.59 -10.84
N LEU A 148 4.16 -4.75 -11.51
CA LEU A 148 2.98 -5.50 -11.93
C LEU A 148 2.14 -5.93 -10.72
N GLY A 149 2.79 -6.46 -9.67
CA GLY A 149 2.11 -6.79 -8.42
C GLY A 149 1.42 -5.58 -7.80
N ALA A 150 2.10 -4.44 -7.71
CA ALA A 150 1.51 -3.19 -7.23
C ALA A 150 0.34 -2.74 -8.11
N ALA A 151 0.45 -2.79 -9.43
CA ALA A 151 -0.63 -2.43 -10.34
C ALA A 151 -1.87 -3.31 -10.14
N VAL A 152 -1.69 -4.63 -9.94
CA VAL A 152 -2.78 -5.57 -9.68
C VAL A 152 -3.48 -5.27 -8.36
N VAL A 153 -2.72 -5.05 -7.28
CA VAL A 153 -3.28 -4.67 -5.96
C VAL A 153 -4.04 -3.35 -6.07
N GLY A 154 -3.41 -2.33 -6.66
CA GLY A 154 -4.00 -1.02 -6.85
C GLY A 154 -5.28 -1.08 -7.68
N ALA A 155 -5.27 -1.82 -8.79
CA ALA A 155 -6.44 -1.94 -9.67
C ALA A 155 -7.60 -2.66 -8.97
N ALA A 156 -7.31 -3.74 -8.23
CA ALA A 156 -8.31 -4.46 -7.44
C ALA A 156 -8.95 -3.55 -6.37
N SER A 157 -8.12 -2.86 -5.58
CA SER A 157 -8.60 -1.92 -4.57
C SER A 157 -9.40 -0.77 -5.19
N THR A 158 -8.90 -0.15 -6.26
CA THR A 158 -9.59 0.96 -6.95
C THR A 158 -10.93 0.51 -7.51
N ALA A 159 -10.98 -0.63 -8.21
CA ALA A 159 -12.21 -1.15 -8.78
C ALA A 159 -13.27 -1.41 -7.70
N VAL A 160 -12.89 -2.06 -6.60
CA VAL A 160 -13.83 -2.34 -5.51
C VAL A 160 -14.21 -1.08 -4.76
N ALA A 161 -13.28 -0.21 -4.40
CA ALA A 161 -13.56 1.02 -3.67
C ALA A 161 -14.51 1.95 -4.45
N TRP A 162 -14.35 2.02 -5.78
CA TRP A 162 -15.26 2.74 -6.67
C TRP A 162 -16.66 2.12 -6.68
N ARG A 163 -16.75 0.79 -6.85
CA ARG A 163 -18.04 0.08 -6.89
C ARG A 163 -18.79 0.13 -5.57
N THR A 164 -18.09 0.05 -4.44
CA THR A 164 -18.70 0.05 -3.11
C THR A 164 -18.89 1.46 -2.55
N GLY A 165 -18.19 2.47 -3.08
CA GLY A 165 -18.28 3.86 -2.64
C GLY A 165 -17.51 4.15 -1.35
N GLY A 166 -16.38 3.49 -1.12
CA GLY A 166 -15.52 3.76 0.04
C GLY A 166 -14.49 2.67 0.33
N LEU A 167 -13.75 2.85 1.43
CA LEU A 167 -12.56 2.05 1.70
C LEU A 167 -12.81 0.81 2.57
N ARG A 168 -13.97 0.70 3.20
CA ARG A 168 -14.21 -0.30 4.26
C ARG A 168 -13.88 -1.74 3.83
N SER A 169 -14.16 -2.09 2.58
CA SER A 169 -13.93 -3.45 2.05
C SER A 169 -12.51 -3.70 1.54
N VAL A 170 -11.71 -2.67 1.28
CA VAL A 170 -10.38 -2.82 0.64
C VAL A 170 -9.23 -2.79 1.66
N LEU A 171 -9.45 -2.22 2.84
CA LEU A 171 -8.43 -2.11 3.89
C LEU A 171 -7.86 -3.48 4.28
N LEU A 172 -8.70 -4.43 4.69
CA LEU A 172 -8.22 -5.73 5.15
C LEU A 172 -7.48 -6.52 4.04
N PRO A 173 -8.01 -6.65 2.81
CA PRO A 173 -7.26 -7.29 1.73
C PRO A 173 -5.89 -6.65 1.45
N HIS A 174 -5.78 -5.33 1.50
CA HIS A 174 -4.50 -4.64 1.29
C HIS A 174 -3.54 -4.92 2.45
N VAL A 175 -4.01 -4.84 3.71
CA VAL A 175 -3.23 -5.25 4.89
C VAL A 175 -2.72 -6.69 4.75
N LEU A 176 -3.58 -7.63 4.34
CA LEU A 176 -3.18 -9.03 4.16
C LEU A 176 -2.14 -9.22 3.04
N THR A 177 -2.25 -8.44 1.97
CA THR A 177 -1.28 -8.45 0.86
C THR A 177 0.07 -7.94 1.35
N ASP A 178 0.11 -6.78 2.01
CA ASP A 178 1.34 -6.18 2.53
C ASP A 178 1.99 -7.05 3.62
N ALA A 179 1.16 -7.68 4.46
CA ALA A 179 1.62 -8.57 5.50
C ALA A 179 2.31 -9.83 4.96
N CYS A 180 2.27 -10.11 3.64
CA CYS A 180 3.03 -11.21 3.05
C CYS A 180 4.52 -10.89 2.84
N GLY A 181 4.95 -9.64 3.05
CA GLY A 181 6.31 -9.16 2.80
C GLY A 181 7.38 -9.62 3.82
N VAL A 182 7.67 -10.92 3.90
CA VAL A 182 8.61 -11.50 4.89
C VAL A 182 10.00 -10.87 4.82
N ARG A 183 10.59 -10.75 3.64
CA ARG A 183 11.95 -10.19 3.45
C ARG A 183 12.03 -8.72 3.86
N VAL A 184 10.98 -7.95 3.57
CA VAL A 184 10.90 -6.54 3.95
C VAL A 184 10.85 -6.43 5.47
N ALA A 185 10.02 -7.24 6.15
CA ALA A 185 9.95 -7.25 7.61
C ALA A 185 11.29 -7.63 8.28
N ARG A 186 12.01 -8.60 7.73
CA ARG A 186 13.38 -8.92 8.18
C ARG A 186 14.34 -7.77 7.99
N PHE A 187 14.28 -7.10 6.83
CA PHE A 187 15.08 -5.91 6.57
C PHE A 187 14.80 -4.77 7.57
N TRP A 188 13.53 -4.54 7.94
CA TRP A 188 13.15 -3.60 9.01
C TRP A 188 13.80 -3.95 10.35
N LEU A 189 13.95 -5.25 10.66
CA LEU A 189 14.60 -5.75 11.87
C LEU A 189 16.14 -5.77 11.76
N GLY A 190 16.72 -5.61 10.57
CA GLY A 190 18.15 -5.72 10.32
C GLY A 190 18.64 -7.18 10.27
N ARG A 191 17.83 -8.09 9.72
CA ARG A 191 18.07 -9.53 9.60
C ARG A 191 17.93 -10.05 8.17
#